data_AF-A0A1C7M5C7-F1
#
_entry.id   AF-A0A1C7M5C7-F1
#
_cell.length_a   1.000
_cell.length_b   1.000
_cell.length_c   1.000
_cell.angle_alpha   90.00
_cell.angle_beta   90.00
_cell.angle_gamma   90.00
#
_symmetry.space_group_name_H-M   'P 1'
#
loop_
_entity.id
_entity.type
_entity.pdbx_description
1 polymer ?
#
loop_
_entity_poly.entity_id
_entity_poly.type
_entity_poly.pdbx_seq_one_letter_code
_entity_poly.pdbx_strand_id
1 'polypeptide(L)'
;MQHVESFRIHHNDDAKGCPSDDTFVNACKDLIPVLKALGDHGHLKKFEWSGDGYFRETPRRLPQAWEALAANASTLELLDVSFFQSDADSLRTISSTAYHALRTLQLNLFTGHGWDASRLHNMLFSLHHLKSLALILPMCCGNWSIALSYPTKSAIFCPTLLGLPEHVGDTLSPTSLYR
;
A
#
# COMPACT_ATOMS: atom_id res chain seq x y z
N MET A 1 -22.88 -2.55 19.30
CA MET A 1 -21.64 -2.92 18.59
C MET A 1 -21.64 -2.16 17.28
N GLN A 2 -20.63 -1.32 16.99
CA GLN A 2 -20.57 -0.55 15.74
C GLN A 2 -19.91 -1.39 14.65
N HIS A 3 -20.58 -1.47 13.50
CA HIS A 3 -20.20 -2.30 12.37
C HIS A 3 -19.96 -1.36 11.19
N VAL A 4 -18.72 -1.27 10.70
CA VAL A 4 -18.37 -0.43 9.56
C VAL A 4 -17.99 -1.32 8.38
N GLU A 5 -18.86 -1.35 7.37
CA GLU A 5 -18.65 -2.12 6.15
C GLU A 5 -17.53 -1.54 5.29
N SER A 6 -17.43 -0.21 5.23
CA SER A 6 -16.40 0.46 4.44
C SER A 6 -16.04 1.81 5.03
N PHE A 7 -14.74 2.08 5.10
CA PHE A 7 -14.19 3.38 5.46
C PHE A 7 -13.23 3.82 4.36
N ARG A 8 -13.42 5.04 3.86
CA ARG A 8 -12.77 5.51 2.65
C ARG A 8 -12.33 6.95 2.82
N ILE A 9 -11.04 7.20 2.60
CA ILE A 9 -10.40 8.51 2.59
C ILE A 9 -9.85 8.72 1.19
N HIS A 10 -10.43 9.67 0.44
CA HIS A 10 -9.88 10.16 -0.82
C HIS A 10 -9.49 11.61 -0.64
N HIS A 11 -8.23 11.93 -0.93
CA HIS A 11 -7.81 13.31 -1.07
C HIS A 11 -7.85 13.71 -2.55
N ASN A 12 -8.73 14.66 -2.91
CA ASN A 12 -8.65 15.33 -4.21
C ASN A 12 -7.57 16.40 -4.14
N ASP A 13 -6.50 16.20 -4.91
CA ASP A 13 -5.42 17.17 -5.12
C ASP A 13 -5.79 18.13 -6.29
N ASP A 14 -7.06 18.55 -6.35
CA ASP A 14 -7.48 19.60 -7.28
C ASP A 14 -6.90 20.92 -6.74
N ALA A 15 -6.03 21.54 -7.53
CA ALA A 15 -5.09 22.62 -7.19
C ALA A 15 -5.65 23.93 -6.59
N LYS A 16 -6.90 23.95 -6.10
CA LYS A 16 -7.50 25.03 -5.29
C LYS A 16 -8.12 24.46 -4.03
N GLY A 17 -7.48 24.68 -2.88
CA GLY A 17 -8.03 24.32 -1.57
C GLY A 17 -7.44 23.07 -0.91
N CYS A 18 -6.18 22.71 -1.23
CA CYS A 18 -5.46 21.68 -0.47
C CYS A 18 -5.49 22.06 1.03
N PRO A 19 -6.00 21.18 1.92
CA PRO A 19 -6.02 21.43 3.34
C PRO A 19 -4.61 21.72 3.84
N SER A 20 -4.52 22.63 4.81
CA SER A 20 -3.26 22.88 5.50
C SER A 20 -2.74 21.59 6.14
N ASP A 21 -1.43 21.49 6.34
CA ASP A 21 -0.82 20.33 7.01
C ASP A 21 -1.47 20.08 8.38
N ASP A 22 -1.75 21.14 9.14
CA ASP A 22 -2.42 21.07 10.45
C ASP A 22 -3.83 20.50 10.35
N THR A 23 -4.60 20.88 9.32
CA THR A 23 -5.94 20.32 9.09
C THR A 23 -5.88 18.82 8.87
N PHE A 24 -4.91 18.35 8.08
CA PHE A 24 -4.76 16.92 7.81
C PHE A 24 -4.29 16.15 9.04
N VAL A 25 -3.30 16.69 9.77
CA VAL A 25 -2.81 16.09 11.01
C VAL A 25 -3.92 15.99 12.04
N ASN A 26 -4.77 17.02 12.17
CA ASN A 26 -5.93 16.98 13.06
C ASN A 26 -6.96 15.95 12.60
N ALA A 27 -7.25 15.84 11.30
CA ALA A 27 -8.10 14.78 10.79
C ALA A 27 -7.54 13.37 11.09
N CYS A 28 -6.22 13.18 11.02
CA CYS A 28 -5.58 11.93 11.46
C CYS A 28 -5.76 11.69 12.96
N LYS A 29 -5.61 12.72 13.79
CA LYS A 29 -5.84 12.63 15.25
C LYS A 29 -7.28 12.21 15.56
N ASP A 30 -8.25 12.74 14.83
CA ASP A 30 -9.67 12.42 15.01
C ASP A 30 -10.01 11.00 14.48
N LEU A 31 -9.31 10.53 13.47
CA LEU A 31 -9.47 9.18 12.92
C LEU A 31 -8.97 8.08 13.85
N ILE A 32 -7.84 8.31 14.55
CA ILE A 32 -7.21 7.33 15.45
C ILE A 32 -8.19 6.72 16.47
N PRO A 33 -8.96 7.49 17.27
CA PRO A 33 -9.88 6.91 18.24
C PRO A 33 -11.02 6.13 17.57
N VAL A 34 -11.44 6.51 16.36
CA VAL A 34 -12.46 5.76 15.60
C VAL A 34 -11.93 4.39 15.21
N LEU A 35 -10.74 4.33 14.60
CA LEU A 35 -10.12 3.06 14.20
C LEU A 35 -9.83 2.16 15.40
N LYS A 36 -9.38 2.74 16.54
CA LYS A 36 -9.18 1.98 17.79
C LYS A 36 -10.49 1.40 18.31
N ALA A 37 -11.55 2.21 18.40
CA ALA A 37 -12.85 1.74 18.87
C ALA A 37 -13.42 0.62 18.00
N LEU A 38 -13.19 0.68 16.67
CA LEU A 38 -13.55 -0.40 15.75
C LEU A 38 -12.72 -1.67 15.99
N GLY A 39 -11.42 -1.55 16.26
CA GLY A 39 -10.56 -2.69 16.56
C GLY A 39 -10.89 -3.36 17.90
N ASP A 40 -11.23 -2.57 18.92
CA ASP A 40 -11.48 -3.07 20.28
C ASP A 40 -12.89 -3.67 20.44
N HIS A 41 -13.90 -3.06 19.82
CA HIS A 41 -15.31 -3.31 20.13
C HIS A 41 -16.23 -3.39 18.91
N GLY A 42 -15.69 -3.21 17.71
CA GLY A 42 -16.45 -3.20 16.47
C GLY A 42 -15.86 -4.12 15.43
N HIS A 43 -16.05 -3.75 14.18
CA HIS A 43 -15.27 -4.29 13.08
C HIS A 43 -15.21 -3.31 11.93
N LEU A 44 -14.12 -3.40 11.18
CA LEU A 44 -13.91 -2.72 9.92
C LEU A 44 -13.59 -3.78 8.85
N LYS A 45 -14.43 -3.85 7.82
CA LYS A 45 -14.25 -4.82 6.72
C LYS A 45 -13.42 -4.27 5.57
N LYS A 46 -13.62 -3.00 5.20
CA LYS A 46 -12.92 -2.40 4.06
C LYS A 46 -12.33 -1.07 4.46
N PHE A 47 -11.05 -0.89 4.17
CA PHE A 47 -10.36 0.35 4.40
C PHE A 47 -9.65 0.80 3.12
N GLU A 48 -9.95 2.02 2.70
CA GLU A 48 -9.37 2.63 1.53
C GLU A 48 -8.78 4.00 1.93
N TRP A 49 -7.49 4.21 1.69
CA TRP A 49 -6.82 5.49 1.94
C TRP A 49 -5.85 5.83 0.82
N SER A 50 -6.35 6.61 -0.13
CA SER A 50 -5.59 7.13 -1.27
C SER A 50 -5.52 8.66 -1.20
N GLY A 51 -4.55 9.21 -1.92
CA GLY A 51 -4.37 10.65 -2.01
C GLY A 51 -3.61 11.24 -0.81
N ASP A 52 -2.41 11.69 -1.11
CA ASP A 52 -1.64 12.74 -0.44
C ASP A 52 -0.63 13.22 -1.51
N GLY A 53 -0.16 14.45 -1.45
CA GLY A 53 0.69 14.98 -2.52
C GLY A 53 2.00 14.18 -2.65
N TYR A 54 2.31 13.69 -3.85
CA TYR A 54 3.43 12.77 -4.16
C TYR A 54 4.84 13.19 -3.69
N PHE A 55 5.03 14.44 -3.24
CA PHE A 55 6.37 15.04 -3.05
C PHE A 55 6.53 15.87 -1.76
N ARG A 56 5.76 15.61 -0.71
CA ARG A 56 5.91 16.37 0.56
C ARG A 56 6.94 15.74 1.48
N GLU A 57 7.80 16.58 2.08
CA GLU A 57 8.82 16.16 3.04
C GLU A 57 8.25 15.87 4.44
N THR A 58 7.17 16.54 4.83
CA THR A 58 6.51 16.36 6.13
C THR A 58 5.41 15.29 6.09
N PRO A 59 5.49 14.24 6.93
CA PRO A 59 4.42 13.25 7.04
C PRO A 59 3.15 13.88 7.61
N ARG A 60 2.09 13.94 6.82
CA ARG A 60 0.76 14.35 7.29
C ARG A 60 0.02 13.20 7.95
N ARG A 61 0.27 11.97 7.50
CA ARG A 61 -0.30 10.74 8.05
C ARG A 61 0.50 10.31 9.28
N LEU A 62 -0.15 10.35 10.43
CA LEU A 62 0.48 9.99 11.69
C LEU A 62 0.71 8.47 11.76
N PRO A 63 1.90 7.99 12.17
CA PRO A 63 2.17 6.56 12.38
C PRO A 63 1.11 5.84 13.22
N GLN A 64 0.57 6.53 14.23
CA GLN A 64 -0.46 6.02 15.12
C GLN A 64 -1.80 5.72 14.41
N ALA A 65 -2.08 6.37 13.27
CA ALA A 65 -3.26 6.05 12.46
C ALA A 65 -3.12 4.67 11.81
N TRP A 66 -1.91 4.31 11.38
CA TRP A 66 -1.60 3.00 10.82
C TRP A 66 -1.60 1.89 11.88
N GLU A 67 -1.10 2.18 13.08
CA GLU A 67 -1.21 1.27 14.23
C GLU A 67 -2.68 1.02 14.62
N ALA A 68 -3.49 2.07 14.66
CA ALA A 68 -4.92 1.96 14.93
C ALA A 68 -5.66 1.17 13.83
N LEU A 69 -5.29 1.36 12.56
CA LEU A 69 -5.81 0.54 11.46
C LEU A 69 -5.42 -0.93 11.62
N ALA A 70 -4.16 -1.21 11.98
CA ALA A 70 -3.66 -2.58 12.18
C ALA A 70 -4.43 -3.35 13.28
N ALA A 71 -4.99 -2.65 14.27
CA ALA A 71 -5.87 -3.27 15.27
C ALA A 71 -7.13 -3.92 14.68
N ASN A 72 -7.53 -3.52 13.46
CA ASN A 72 -8.68 -4.07 12.74
C ASN A 72 -8.31 -5.26 11.82
N ALA A 73 -7.06 -5.72 11.83
CA ALA A 73 -6.55 -6.70 10.87
C ALA A 73 -7.27 -8.06 10.87
N SER A 74 -7.87 -8.44 12.00
CA SER A 74 -8.63 -9.69 12.14
C SER A 74 -9.93 -9.68 11.35
N THR A 75 -10.52 -8.50 11.11
CA THR A 75 -11.82 -8.34 10.41
C THR A 75 -11.68 -7.74 9.02
N LEU A 76 -10.52 -7.17 8.71
CA LEU A 76 -10.30 -6.46 7.45
C LEU A 76 -10.25 -7.44 6.27
N GLU A 77 -11.19 -7.29 5.33
CA GLU A 77 -11.31 -8.07 4.10
C GLU A 77 -10.69 -7.34 2.89
N LEU A 78 -10.66 -6.00 2.91
CA LEU A 78 -10.05 -5.17 1.87
C LEU A 78 -9.17 -4.08 2.49
N LEU A 79 -7.94 -4.00 1.99
CA LEU A 79 -6.99 -2.93 2.29
C LEU A 79 -6.50 -2.33 0.97
N ASP A 80 -6.86 -1.08 0.70
CA ASP A 80 -6.38 -0.30 -0.44
C ASP A 80 -5.73 0.98 0.07
N VAL A 81 -4.41 1.06 0.07
CA VAL A 81 -3.70 2.20 0.64
C VAL A 81 -2.55 2.65 -0.26
N SER A 82 -2.40 3.97 -0.32
CA SER A 82 -1.25 4.60 -0.97
C SER A 82 -0.25 5.05 0.08
N PHE A 83 1.04 4.83 -0.17
CA PHE A 83 2.14 5.23 0.68
C PHE A 83 2.97 6.31 0.00
N PHE A 84 3.43 7.27 0.80
CA PHE A 84 4.29 8.38 0.36
C PHE A 84 5.69 8.22 0.92
N GLN A 85 6.66 9.00 0.42
CA GLN A 85 8.07 8.90 0.86
C GLN A 85 8.21 9.00 2.40
N SER A 86 7.37 9.79 3.04
CA SER A 86 7.33 9.97 4.49
C SER A 86 6.69 8.81 5.27
N ASP A 87 6.08 7.83 4.59
CA ASP A 87 5.35 6.71 5.19
C ASP A 87 6.17 5.41 5.30
N ALA A 88 7.50 5.47 5.21
CA ALA A 88 8.35 4.27 5.25
C ALA A 88 8.11 3.43 6.52
N ASP A 89 8.00 4.08 7.68
CA ASP A 89 7.69 3.41 8.95
C ASP A 89 6.25 2.86 8.98
N SER A 90 5.32 3.56 8.34
CA SER A 90 3.92 3.13 8.21
C SER A 90 3.79 1.86 7.38
N LEU A 91 4.56 1.75 6.27
CA LEU A 91 4.63 0.51 5.49
C LEU A 91 5.14 -0.65 6.35
N ARG A 92 6.13 -0.40 7.22
CA ARG A 92 6.64 -1.43 8.14
C ARG A 92 5.55 -1.92 9.10
N THR A 93 4.73 -1.03 9.64
CA THR A 93 3.59 -1.39 10.51
C THR A 93 2.60 -2.29 9.78
N ILE A 94 2.13 -1.84 8.60
CA ILE A 94 1.19 -2.62 7.80
C ILE A 94 1.78 -3.97 7.40
N SER A 95 3.05 -3.98 6.94
CA SER A 95 3.74 -5.21 6.51
C SER A 95 4.11 -6.16 7.65
N SER A 96 4.02 -5.74 8.91
CA SER A 96 4.26 -6.61 10.07
C SER A 96 2.97 -7.12 10.71
N THR A 97 1.81 -6.73 10.18
CA THR A 97 0.50 -7.05 10.74
C THR A 97 -0.05 -8.34 10.13
N ALA A 98 -0.62 -9.22 10.96
CA ALA A 98 -1.21 -10.47 10.52
C ALA A 98 -2.68 -10.27 10.09
N TYR A 99 -2.97 -10.41 8.80
CA TYR A 99 -4.32 -10.25 8.27
C TYR A 99 -4.96 -11.59 7.91
N HIS A 100 -5.82 -12.10 8.78
CA HIS A 100 -6.46 -13.42 8.59
C HIS A 100 -7.70 -13.36 7.67
N ALA A 101 -8.40 -12.23 7.62
CA ALA A 101 -9.60 -12.05 6.82
C ALA A 101 -9.34 -11.46 5.41
N LEU A 102 -8.16 -10.88 5.19
CA LEU A 102 -7.89 -10.03 4.02
C LEU A 102 -7.93 -10.79 2.70
N ARG A 103 -8.90 -10.45 1.84
CA ARG A 103 -9.10 -11.07 0.52
C ARG A 103 -8.59 -10.19 -0.62
N THR A 104 -8.56 -8.87 -0.42
CA THR A 104 -8.11 -7.90 -1.41
C THR A 104 -7.06 -6.99 -0.81
N LEU A 105 -5.88 -6.95 -1.43
CA LEU A 105 -4.79 -6.07 -1.04
C LEU A 105 -4.38 -5.23 -2.25
N GLN A 106 -4.47 -3.91 -2.11
CA GLN A 106 -3.97 -2.96 -3.07
C GLN A 106 -3.01 -2.00 -2.38
N LEU A 107 -1.74 -2.01 -2.80
CA LEU A 107 -0.73 -1.10 -2.26
C LEU A 107 -0.17 -0.23 -3.38
N ASN A 108 -0.29 1.07 -3.21
CA ASN A 108 0.41 2.03 -4.04
C ASN A 108 1.71 2.45 -3.34
N LEU A 109 2.84 2.02 -3.90
CA LEU A 109 4.18 2.22 -3.40
C LEU A 109 4.98 3.14 -4.33
N PHE A 110 4.32 3.90 -5.20
CA PHE A 110 4.96 4.64 -6.30
C PHE A 110 6.12 5.54 -5.88
N THR A 111 6.15 6.08 -4.66
CA THR A 111 7.23 6.93 -4.14
C THR A 111 8.25 6.18 -3.27
N GLY A 112 8.09 4.88 -3.07
CA GLY A 112 8.86 4.04 -2.14
C GLY A 112 10.25 3.65 -2.64
N HIS A 113 10.99 4.58 -3.22
CA HIS A 113 12.32 4.33 -3.77
C HIS A 113 13.31 3.95 -2.64
N GLY A 114 14.00 2.82 -2.80
CA GLY A 114 15.02 2.36 -1.84
C GLY A 114 14.47 1.81 -0.52
N TRP A 115 13.16 1.61 -0.41
CA TRP A 115 12.56 1.00 0.78
C TRP A 115 12.93 -0.47 0.94
N ASP A 116 13.21 -0.88 2.18
CA ASP A 116 13.35 -2.30 2.51
C ASP A 116 11.98 -2.99 2.45
N ALA A 117 11.75 -3.71 1.37
CA ALA A 117 10.51 -4.44 1.13
C ALA A 117 10.53 -5.88 1.66
N SER A 118 11.54 -6.30 2.44
CA SER A 118 11.63 -7.67 2.98
C SER A 118 10.42 -8.06 3.82
N ARG A 119 9.89 -7.14 4.63
CA ARG A 119 8.69 -7.35 5.44
C ARG A 119 7.44 -7.45 4.59
N LEU A 120 7.33 -6.59 3.57
CA LEU A 120 6.22 -6.66 2.62
C LEU A 120 6.22 -8.00 1.90
N HIS A 121 7.40 -8.47 1.46
CA HIS A 121 7.56 -9.79 0.87
C HIS A 121 7.07 -10.90 1.83
N ASN A 122 7.54 -10.92 3.08
CA ASN A 122 7.09 -11.91 4.07
C ASN A 122 5.57 -11.87 4.31
N MET A 123 4.98 -10.67 4.40
CA MET A 123 3.54 -10.52 4.52
C MET A 123 2.80 -11.14 3.33
N LEU A 124 3.21 -10.80 2.10
CA LEU A 124 2.58 -11.35 0.89
C LEU A 124 2.66 -12.88 0.84
N PHE A 125 3.76 -13.47 1.29
CA PHE A 125 3.89 -14.92 1.40
C PHE A 125 2.98 -15.53 2.47
N SER A 126 2.69 -14.82 3.56
CA SER A 126 1.79 -15.29 4.62
C SER A 126 0.30 -15.24 4.26
N LEU A 127 -0.08 -14.41 3.27
CA LEU A 127 -1.47 -14.17 2.86
C LEU A 127 -1.97 -15.22 1.86
N HIS A 128 -1.95 -16.50 2.24
CA HIS A 128 -2.33 -17.62 1.36
C HIS A 128 -3.79 -17.60 0.88
N HIS A 129 -4.66 -16.86 1.58
CA HIS A 129 -6.09 -16.74 1.28
C HIS A 129 -6.44 -15.50 0.44
N LEU A 130 -5.45 -14.74 -0.01
CA LEU A 130 -5.65 -13.55 -0.83
C LEU A 130 -6.25 -13.92 -2.19
N LYS A 131 -7.30 -13.21 -2.60
CA LYS A 131 -7.98 -13.41 -3.89
C LYS A 131 -7.57 -12.39 -4.94
N SER A 132 -7.20 -11.18 -4.50
CA SER A 132 -6.81 -10.08 -5.39
C SER A 132 -5.62 -9.34 -4.78
N LEU A 133 -4.58 -9.15 -5.58
CA LEU A 133 -3.38 -8.39 -5.26
C LEU A 133 -3.14 -7.37 -6.36
N ALA A 134 -2.97 -6.11 -5.98
CA ALA A 134 -2.51 -5.05 -6.86
C ALA A 134 -1.36 -4.29 -6.18
N LEU A 135 -0.24 -4.15 -6.89
CA LEU A 135 0.94 -3.42 -6.43
C LEU A 135 1.29 -2.37 -7.47
N ILE A 136 1.25 -1.09 -7.10
CA ILE A 136 1.77 0.00 -7.93
C ILE A 136 3.18 0.28 -7.43
N LEU A 137 4.17 -0.16 -8.20
CA LEU A 137 5.58 0.00 -7.84
C LEU A 137 6.12 1.33 -8.39
N PRO A 138 7.18 1.89 -7.78
CA PRO A 138 7.87 3.03 -8.36
C PRO A 138 8.31 2.78 -9.81
N MET A 139 8.34 3.80 -10.66
CA MET A 139 8.71 3.64 -12.08
C MET A 139 10.21 3.84 -12.37
N CYS A 140 11.03 4.24 -11.39
CA CYS A 140 12.44 4.57 -11.64
C CYS A 140 13.42 3.43 -11.31
N CYS A 141 14.64 3.57 -11.82
CA CYS A 141 15.70 2.58 -11.90
C CYS A 141 16.27 2.21 -10.52
N GLY A 142 15.86 1.08 -9.94
CA GLY A 142 16.45 0.53 -8.71
C GLY A 142 16.16 -0.95 -8.57
N ASN A 143 17.02 -1.67 -7.85
CA ASN A 143 16.81 -3.09 -7.56
C ASN A 143 15.53 -3.25 -6.72
N TRP A 144 14.52 -3.88 -7.31
CA TRP A 144 13.30 -4.29 -6.60
C TRP A 144 13.64 -5.45 -5.66
N SER A 145 13.65 -5.22 -4.35
CA SER A 145 13.83 -6.30 -3.36
C SER A 145 12.62 -7.25 -3.23
N ILE A 146 11.62 -7.12 -4.11
CA ILE A 146 10.42 -7.96 -4.11
C ILE A 146 10.55 -9.01 -5.21
N ALA A 147 11.00 -10.21 -4.87
CA ALA A 147 10.92 -11.36 -5.75
C ALA A 147 9.45 -11.83 -5.82
N LEU A 148 8.72 -11.47 -6.88
CA LEU A 148 7.34 -11.91 -7.10
C LEU A 148 7.34 -13.19 -7.96
N SER A 149 7.39 -14.37 -7.35
CA SER A 149 7.05 -15.63 -8.04
C SER A 149 5.70 -16.13 -7.54
N TYR A 150 4.64 -15.95 -8.32
CA TYR A 150 3.30 -16.46 -7.97
C TYR A 150 2.85 -17.55 -8.94
N PRO A 151 2.17 -18.60 -8.44
CA PRO A 151 1.44 -19.52 -9.30
C PRO A 151 0.09 -18.89 -9.70
N THR A 152 0.04 -18.17 -10.82
CA THR A 152 -1.22 -17.55 -11.29
C THR A 152 -1.89 -18.35 -12.40
N LYS A 153 -3.14 -18.78 -12.16
CA LYS A 153 -4.07 -19.15 -13.25
C LYS A 153 -4.83 -17.97 -13.85
N SER A 154 -4.71 -16.76 -13.29
CA SER A 154 -5.29 -15.53 -13.85
C SER A 154 -4.62 -14.32 -13.22
N ALA A 155 -3.58 -13.78 -13.85
CA ALA A 155 -3.11 -12.44 -13.56
C ALA A 155 -2.97 -11.71 -14.91
N ILE A 156 -3.76 -10.64 -15.06
CA ILE A 156 -3.56 -9.67 -16.14
C ILE A 156 -2.41 -8.78 -15.67
N PHE A 157 -1.23 -9.03 -16.23
CA PHE A 157 -0.13 -8.10 -16.21
C PHE A 157 -0.42 -7.06 -17.30
N CYS A 158 -0.77 -5.83 -16.93
CA CYS A 158 -0.83 -4.71 -17.88
C CYS A 158 0.41 -3.82 -17.67
N PRO A 159 1.53 -4.09 -18.34
CA PRO A 159 2.53 -3.06 -18.56
C PRO A 159 1.99 -2.13 -19.65
N THR A 160 1.31 -1.05 -19.27
CA THR A 160 0.99 0.00 -20.23
C THR A 160 2.28 0.80 -20.48
N LEU A 161 3.07 0.32 -21.43
CA LEU A 161 4.17 1.07 -22.06
C LEU A 161 3.52 2.17 -22.92
N LEU A 162 3.54 3.41 -22.44
CA LEU A 162 3.28 4.58 -23.28
C LEU A 162 4.52 5.45 -23.32
N GLY A 163 5.23 5.35 -24.45
CA GLY A 163 6.03 6.42 -25.04
C GLY A 163 7.50 6.47 -24.63
N LEU A 164 8.39 5.96 -25.50
CA LEU A 164 9.60 6.63 -26.02
C LEU A 164 10.26 5.72 -27.09
N PRO A 165 11.03 6.30 -28.03
CA PRO A 165 11.06 5.89 -29.43
C PRO A 165 12.03 4.74 -29.69
N GLU A 166 11.80 4.08 -30.82
CA GLU A 166 12.65 3.06 -31.42
C GLU A 166 14.14 3.42 -31.30
N HIS A 167 14.88 2.62 -30.51
CA HIS A 167 16.30 2.45 -30.77
C HIS A 167 16.62 0.96 -30.80
N VAL A 168 16.90 0.51 -32.02
CA VAL A 168 17.44 -0.80 -32.39
C VAL A 168 18.75 -1.04 -31.64
N GLY A 169 18.94 -2.23 -31.06
CA GLY A 169 20.22 -2.65 -30.48
C GLY A 169 20.15 -3.93 -29.64
N ASP A 170 20.27 -5.07 -30.32
CA ASP A 170 20.81 -6.36 -29.89
C ASP A 170 20.29 -7.06 -28.62
N THR A 171 19.38 -8.01 -28.87
CA THR A 171 19.16 -9.22 -28.09
C THR A 171 20.43 -10.04 -27.92
N LEU A 172 20.82 -10.34 -26.66
CA LEU A 172 21.62 -11.51 -26.32
C LEU A 172 20.91 -12.36 -25.25
N SER A 173 20.70 -13.63 -25.64
CA SER A 173 20.01 -14.69 -24.90
C SER A 173 20.74 -15.13 -23.62
N PRO A 174 20.03 -15.75 -22.65
CA PRO A 174 20.55 -16.04 -21.32
C PRO A 174 21.42 -17.30 -21.32
N THR A 175 22.63 -17.23 -20.74
CA THR A 175 23.41 -18.43 -20.43
C THR A 175 23.22 -18.82 -18.98
N SER A 176 22.58 -19.98 -18.80
CA SER A 176 22.51 -20.77 -17.58
C SER A 176 23.92 -21.02 -17.02
N LEU A 177 24.12 -20.80 -15.72
CA LEU A 177 25.13 -21.52 -14.94
C LEU A 177 24.59 -21.84 -13.54
N TYR A 178 24.05 -23.06 -13.43
CA TYR A 178 24.12 -23.84 -12.20
C TYR A 178 25.56 -24.35 -12.03
N ARG A 179 26.22 -23.97 -10.93
CA ARG A 179 26.96 -24.86 -10.02
C ARG A 179 27.34 -24.10 -8.76
#